data_AF-A0A939HM79-F1
#
_entry.id   AF-A0A939HM79-F1
#
_cell.length_a   1.000
_cell.length_b   1.000
_cell.length_c   1.000
_cell.angle_alpha   90.00
_cell.angle_beta   90.00
_cell.angle_gamma   90.00
#
_symmetry.space_group_name_H-M   'P 1'
#
loop_
_entity.id
_entity.type
_entity.pdbx_description
1 polymer ?
#
loop_
_entity_poly.entity_id
_entity_poly.type
_entity_poly.pdbx_seq_one_letter_code
_entity_poly.pdbx_strand_id
1 'polypeptide(L)'
;MTQMYLAGELSLMLARLQQAAAAASGSAFEELRREAETAPVVALSSVAARALRLGDAVCWESVSRGDSVAFRSQAAAAAELYEFGLCAGLLDEE
;
A
#
# COMPACT_ATOMS: atom_id res chain seq x y z
N MET A 1 7.56 -12.92 13.46
CA MET A 1 8.20 -12.00 12.49
C MET A 1 9.07 -11.01 13.23
N THR A 2 10.19 -10.58 12.65
CA THR A 2 11.02 -9.51 13.24
C THR A 2 10.50 -8.15 12.79
N GLN A 3 10.81 -7.11 13.57
CA GLN A 3 10.40 -5.73 13.27
C GLN A 3 10.93 -5.25 11.91
N MET A 4 12.18 -5.59 11.59
CA MET A 4 12.80 -5.27 10.29
C MET A 4 12.13 -5.96 9.11
N TYR A 5 11.60 -7.17 9.31
CA TYR A 5 10.85 -7.87 8.26
C TYR A 5 9.54 -7.15 7.93
N LEU A 6 8.77 -6.76 8.94
CA LEU A 6 7.48 -6.05 8.73
C LEU A 6 7.67 -4.71 8.01
N ALA A 7 8.66 -3.91 8.44
CA ALA A 7 8.98 -2.63 7.81
C ALA A 7 9.43 -2.82 6.34
N GLY A 8 10.31 -3.79 6.08
CA GLY A 8 10.84 -4.07 4.74
C GLY A 8 9.78 -4.59 3.78
N GLU A 9 8.94 -5.54 4.23
CA GLU A 9 7.87 -6.10 3.40
C GLU A 9 6.81 -5.04 3.10
N LEU A 10 6.42 -4.22 4.09
CA LEU A 10 5.49 -3.11 3.87
C LEU A 10 6.04 -2.07 2.89
N SER A 11 7.33 -1.72 3.00
CA SER A 11 8.02 -0.83 2.05
C SER A 11 8.01 -1.41 0.62
N LEU A 12 8.24 -2.71 0.47
CA LEU A 12 8.19 -3.40 -0.82
C LEU A 12 6.78 -3.35 -1.44
N MET A 13 5.74 -3.60 -0.66
CA MET A 13 4.35 -3.55 -1.13
C MET A 13 3.95 -2.13 -1.55
N LEU A 14 4.38 -1.12 -0.79
CA LEU A 14 4.20 0.29 -1.15
C LEU A 14 4.87 0.64 -2.48
N ALA A 15 6.08 0.10 -2.74
CA ALA A 15 6.75 0.31 -4.02
C ALA A 15 6.02 -0.35 -5.19
N ARG A 16 5.44 -1.56 -5.00
CA ARG A 16 4.63 -2.23 -6.03
C ARG A 16 3.35 -1.45 -6.33
N LEU A 17 2.67 -0.97 -5.29
CA LEU A 17 1.46 -0.17 -5.45
C LEU A 17 1.76 1.18 -6.13
N GLN A 18 2.88 1.82 -5.78
CA GLN A 18 3.38 3.02 -6.48
C GLN A 18 3.61 2.75 -7.98
N GLN A 19 4.23 1.62 -8.32
CA GLN A 19 4.46 1.23 -9.70
C GLN A 19 3.14 1.03 -10.46
N ALA A 20 2.15 0.41 -9.83
CA ALA A 20 0.82 0.19 -10.42
C ALA A 20 0.00 1.49 -10.55
N ALA A 21 0.17 2.44 -9.63
CA ALA A 21 -0.53 3.73 -9.63
C ALA A 21 -0.03 4.70 -10.72
N ALA A 22 1.09 4.42 -11.37
CA ALA A 22 1.77 5.31 -12.31
C ALA A 22 2.12 6.70 -11.70
N ALA A 23 2.71 7.59 -12.51
CA ALA A 23 3.41 8.78 -12.02
C ALA A 23 2.56 9.78 -11.23
N ALA A 24 1.22 9.77 -11.35
CA ALA A 24 0.35 10.78 -10.75
C ALA A 24 0.31 10.77 -9.22
N SER A 25 0.60 9.61 -8.59
CA SER A 25 0.53 9.44 -7.13
C SER A 25 1.88 9.19 -6.46
N GLY A 26 2.99 9.38 -7.19
CA GLY A 26 4.33 8.96 -6.77
C GLY A 26 4.79 9.51 -5.41
N SER A 27 4.54 10.79 -5.12
CA SER A 27 5.02 11.44 -3.89
C SER A 27 4.37 10.90 -2.62
N ALA A 28 3.07 10.60 -2.65
CA ALA A 28 2.35 10.09 -1.48
C ALA A 28 2.79 8.66 -1.12
N PHE A 29 3.07 7.81 -2.12
CA PHE A 29 3.64 6.49 -1.87
C PHE A 29 5.08 6.56 -1.37
N GLU A 30 5.90 7.48 -1.86
CA GLU A 30 7.27 7.69 -1.38
C GLU A 30 7.33 8.15 0.08
N GLU A 31 6.38 8.99 0.50
CA GLU A 31 6.21 9.38 1.91
C GLU A 31 5.86 8.17 2.77
N LEU A 32 4.84 7.40 2.41
CA LEU A 32 4.45 6.20 3.14
C LEU A 32 5.59 5.17 3.21
N ARG A 33 6.37 5.03 2.12
CA ARG A 33 7.52 4.12 2.09
C ARG A 33 8.60 4.55 3.08
N ARG A 34 8.93 5.84 3.10
CA ARG A 34 9.86 6.40 4.09
C ARG A 34 9.35 6.22 5.52
N GLU A 35 8.05 6.40 5.74
CA GLU A 35 7.44 6.16 7.06
C GLU A 35 7.54 4.68 7.46
N ALA A 36 7.26 3.73 6.56
CA ALA A 36 7.39 2.31 6.84
C ALA A 36 8.82 1.91 7.27
N GLU A 37 9.83 2.53 6.66
CA GLU A 37 11.24 2.24 6.92
C GLU A 37 11.80 2.88 8.19
N THR A 38 11.21 4.00 8.64
CA THR A 38 11.78 4.83 9.71
C THR A 38 10.93 4.87 10.98
N ALA A 39 9.63 4.56 10.89
CA ALA A 39 8.73 4.63 12.02
C ALA A 39 8.86 3.40 12.95
N PRO A 40 8.55 3.56 14.25
CA PRO A 40 8.42 2.42 15.16
C PRO A 40 7.35 1.43 14.69
N VAL A 41 7.50 0.14 15.03
CA VAL A 41 6.57 -0.92 14.60
C VAL A 41 5.11 -0.65 14.93
N VAL A 42 4.83 -0.03 16.09
CA VAL A 42 3.46 0.34 16.49
C VAL A 42 2.77 1.31 15.53
N ALA A 43 3.54 2.05 14.72
CA ALA A 43 3.00 2.96 13.71
C ALA A 43 2.71 2.27 12.37
N LEU A 44 3.23 1.05 12.13
CA LEU A 44 3.09 0.36 10.84
C LEU A 44 1.63 0.03 10.50
N SER A 45 0.78 -0.22 11.50
CA SER A 45 -0.67 -0.39 11.30
C SER A 45 -1.30 0.86 10.67
N SER A 46 -0.91 2.05 11.16
CA SER A 46 -1.38 3.31 10.57
C SER A 46 -0.84 3.53 9.16
N VAL A 47 0.39 3.09 8.87
CA VAL A 47 0.98 3.19 7.53
C VAL A 47 0.24 2.26 6.56
N ALA A 48 -0.01 1.00 6.94
CA ALA A 48 -0.76 0.05 6.14
C ALA A 48 -2.19 0.54 5.83
N ALA A 49 -2.91 1.06 6.82
CA ALA A 49 -4.25 1.61 6.62
C ALA A 49 -4.28 2.86 5.72
N ARG A 50 -3.27 3.73 5.81
CA ARG A 50 -3.14 4.89 4.90
C ARG A 50 -2.77 4.45 3.48
N ALA A 51 -1.91 3.44 3.35
CA ALA A 51 -1.50 2.88 2.08
C ALA A 51 -2.68 2.25 1.31
N LEU A 52 -3.55 1.51 2.01
CA LEU A 52 -4.78 0.96 1.40
C LEU A 52 -5.73 2.05 0.94
N ARG A 53 -5.98 3.08 1.75
CA ARG A 53 -6.83 4.21 1.32
C ARG A 53 -6.29 4.93 0.10
N LEU A 54 -4.96 5.05 -0.01
CA LEU A 54 -4.33 5.61 -1.20
C LEU A 54 -4.46 4.65 -2.40
N GLY A 55 -4.31 3.34 -2.18
CA GLY A 55 -4.58 2.29 -3.15
C GLY A 55 -6.00 2.34 -3.71
N ASP A 56 -7.00 2.49 -2.84
CA ASP A 56 -8.40 2.63 -3.23
C ASP A 56 -8.63 3.89 -4.06
N ALA A 57 -8.03 5.02 -3.67
CA ALA A 57 -8.15 6.27 -4.41
C ALA A 57 -7.63 6.15 -5.84
N VAL A 58 -6.48 5.48 -6.04
CA VAL A 58 -5.93 5.28 -7.39
C VAL A 58 -6.75 4.28 -8.21
N CYS A 59 -7.29 3.23 -7.57
CA CYS A 59 -8.23 2.30 -8.20
C CYS A 59 -9.48 3.05 -8.71
N TRP A 60 -10.07 3.90 -7.88
CA TRP A 60 -11.24 4.70 -8.25
C TRP A 60 -10.95 5.70 -9.37
N GLU A 61 -9.76 6.29 -9.40
CA GLU A 61 -9.33 7.15 -10.50
C GLU A 61 -9.28 6.37 -11.82
N SER A 62 -8.69 5.17 -11.83
CA SER A 62 -8.64 4.32 -13.01
C SER A 62 -10.03 3.87 -13.47
N VAL A 63 -10.93 3.52 -12.54
CA VAL A 63 -12.34 3.23 -12.86
C VAL A 63 -13.02 4.44 -13.51
N SER A 64 -12.83 5.64 -12.94
CA SER A 64 -13.42 6.89 -13.44
C SER A 64 -12.94 7.24 -14.85
N ARG A 65 -11.71 6.84 -15.19
CA ARG A 65 -11.11 7.03 -16.53
C ARG A 65 -11.42 5.88 -17.51
N GLY A 66 -12.07 4.81 -17.06
CA GLY A 66 -12.30 3.61 -17.85
C GLY A 66 -11.04 2.77 -18.12
N ASP A 67 -9.96 3.00 -17.38
CA ASP A 67 -8.69 2.27 -17.53
C ASP A 67 -8.73 0.97 -16.73
N SER A 68 -9.33 -0.06 -17.34
CA SER A 68 -9.46 -1.38 -16.72
C SER A 68 -8.11 -2.09 -16.52
N VAL A 69 -7.08 -1.75 -17.30
CA VAL A 69 -5.76 -2.38 -17.20
C VAL A 69 -5.05 -1.86 -15.96
N ALA A 70 -5.02 -0.53 -15.79
CA ALA A 70 -4.47 0.10 -14.59
C ALA A 70 -5.23 -0.34 -13.34
N PHE A 71 -6.57 -0.33 -13.38
CA PHE A 71 -7.39 -0.79 -12.25
C PHE A 71 -7.02 -2.21 -11.80
N ARG A 72 -6.90 -3.18 -12.73
CA ARG A 72 -6.54 -4.55 -12.36
C ARG A 72 -5.17 -4.63 -11.70
N SER A 73 -4.18 -3.89 -12.20
CA SER A 73 -2.83 -3.87 -11.62
C SER A 73 -2.82 -3.26 -10.23
N GLN A 74 -3.56 -2.16 -10.03
CA GLN A 74 -3.64 -1.46 -8.75
C GLN A 74 -4.40 -2.29 -7.72
N ALA A 75 -5.55 -2.85 -8.10
CA ALA A 75 -6.36 -3.70 -7.23
C ALA A 75 -5.60 -4.95 -6.78
N ALA A 76 -4.82 -5.58 -7.67
CA ALA A 76 -3.98 -6.71 -7.30
C ALA A 76 -2.90 -6.32 -6.27
N ALA A 77 -2.20 -5.20 -6.48
CA ALA A 77 -1.19 -4.71 -5.53
C ALA A 77 -1.81 -4.28 -4.18
N ALA A 78 -3.00 -3.68 -4.20
CA ALA A 78 -3.74 -3.33 -2.99
C ALA A 78 -4.23 -4.58 -2.23
N ALA A 79 -4.66 -5.62 -2.95
CA ALA A 79 -5.05 -6.90 -2.35
C ALA A 79 -3.87 -7.61 -1.67
N GLU A 80 -2.69 -7.62 -2.30
CA GLU A 80 -1.45 -8.15 -1.67
C GLU A 80 -1.14 -7.40 -0.36
N LEU A 81 -1.25 -6.06 -0.38
CA LEU A 81 -1.05 -5.23 0.81
C LEU A 81 -2.06 -5.54 1.92
N TYR A 82 -3.33 -5.71 1.56
CA TYR A 82 -4.39 -6.05 2.51
C TYR A 82 -4.14 -7.41 3.15
N GLU A 83 -3.87 -8.44 2.35
CA GLU A 83 -3.59 -9.80 2.84
C GLU A 83 -2.39 -9.83 3.78
N PHE A 84 -1.30 -9.16 3.40
CA PHE A 84 -0.15 -9.01 4.29
C PHE A 84 -0.51 -8.27 5.58
N GLY A 85 -1.24 -7.16 5.48
CA GLY A 85 -1.65 -6.38 6.64
C GLY A 85 -2.48 -7.20 7.63
N LEU A 86 -3.40 -8.05 7.15
CA LEU A 86 -4.15 -8.99 7.97
C LEU A 86 -3.23 -10.04 8.61
N CYS A 87 -2.42 -10.75 7.82
CA CYS A 87 -1.53 -11.79 8.33
C CYS A 87 -0.48 -11.26 9.32
N ALA A 88 -0.09 -9.99 9.18
CA ALA A 88 0.85 -9.32 10.06
C ALA A 88 0.21 -8.69 11.31
N GLY A 89 -1.13 -8.69 11.43
CA GLY A 89 -1.86 -8.00 12.49
C GLY A 89 -1.70 -6.47 12.44
N LEU A 90 -1.43 -5.92 11.24
CA LEU A 90 -1.37 -4.49 10.98
C LEU A 90 -2.75 -3.92 10.62
N LEU A 91 -3.66 -4.77 10.17
CA LEU A 91 -5.04 -4.47 9.80
C LEU A 91 -5.97 -5.46 10.50
N ASP A 92 -7.19 -5.02 10.73
CA ASP A 92 -8.27 -5.86 11.23
C ASP A 92 -9.10 -6.38 10.04
N GLU A 93 -9.67 -7.58 10.18
CA GLU A 93 -10.74 -8.05 9.31
C GLU A 93 -11.97 -7.17 9.59
N GLU A 94 -12.47 -6.46 8.56
CA GLU A 94 -13.68 -5.63 8.69
C GLU A 94 -14.93 -6.43 9.10
#